data_AF-A0A6N2NCP1-F1
#
_entry.id   AF-A0A6N2NCP1-F1
#
_cell.length_a   1.000
_cell.length_b   1.000
_cell.length_c   1.000
_cell.angle_alpha   90.00
_cell.angle_beta   90.00
_cell.angle_gamma   90.00
#
_symmetry.space_group_name_H-M   'P 1'
#
loop_
_entity.id
_entity.type
_entity.pdbx_description
1 polymer ?
#
loop_
_entity_poly.entity_id
_entity_poly.type
_entity_poly.pdbx_seq_one_letter_code
_entity_poly.pdbx_strand_id
1 'polypeptide(L)'
;MAASQAILLLQKQLRDLCKKPVDGFSAGLVDETDMFEWSVSIIGPPDTLYDGGFFNAIMSFPKNYPNSPPTVRFTSEMWHPNVYPDGKVCISILHPPGDDPNGYELATERWTPVHTVESIVLSIISMLSSPNDESPANVDAAKQWRESREEFRKKLKSNKELMATSQASLLLQKQLRDLCKNPVDGFSAGLVDETNVFEWSVTIIGPPDTLYEGGFFNAIMSFPQNYPISPPTVRFTSEVWHPNVYADGKVCISILHPPGDDPNGYELATERWSPVHTVESIVLSIISMLSSPNDESPANVDAAKQWRDSRDEFRKKVSRCVRKSQEMMLVGLTGGISSGKSTVSNLFKSHDIPVVDADIVARDVLKKGTGGYKRVVAAFGEDILQANGEVDRPKLGQIVFSDPGKRQLLNRLLAPFISSGILREILKLWLKGCKVIVLDIPLLFEAKMDTWTKPIIVVWVDTETQLQRLMARDGINEEDARNRTNAQMALDLKRSKADIVIDNSGTLEDLKEQFQKILVQVTRPLTWTEFWLSRQGAFSALVSIIIGVVVGKNVVGKL
;
A
#
# COMPACT_ATOMS: atom_id res chain seq x y z
N MET A 1 41.18 9.86 8.42
CA MET A 1 41.34 11.04 7.53
C MET A 1 40.94 10.75 6.07
N ALA A 2 41.40 9.66 5.44
CA ALA A 2 41.00 9.34 4.05
C ALA A 2 39.49 9.05 3.88
N ALA A 3 38.90 8.22 4.76
CA ALA A 3 37.47 7.87 4.67
C ALA A 3 36.53 9.08 4.86
N SER A 4 36.91 10.07 5.68
CA SER A 4 36.11 11.29 5.87
C SER A 4 36.14 12.19 4.63
N GLN A 5 37.24 12.20 3.87
CA GLN A 5 37.35 12.98 2.65
C GLN A 5 36.57 12.32 1.49
N ALA A 6 36.62 10.99 1.40
CA ALA A 6 35.82 10.21 0.46
C ALA A 6 34.32 10.48 0.63
N ILE A 7 33.82 10.42 1.88
CA ILE A 7 32.40 10.69 2.20
C ILE A 7 32.01 12.11 1.77
N LEU A 8 32.81 13.13 2.08
CA LEU A 8 32.50 14.52 1.70
C LEU A 8 32.42 14.70 0.17
N LEU A 9 33.30 14.04 -0.57
CA LEU A 9 33.30 14.07 -2.03
C LEU A 9 32.06 13.36 -2.61
N LEU A 10 31.73 12.17 -2.11
CA LEU A 10 30.55 11.42 -2.54
C LEU A 10 29.25 12.17 -2.20
N GLN A 11 29.14 12.76 -1.01
CA GLN A 11 28.03 13.63 -0.64
C GLN A 11 27.89 14.85 -1.57
N LYS A 12 29.02 15.43 -2.00
CA LYS A 12 29.00 16.53 -2.96
C LYS A 12 28.46 16.06 -4.31
N GLN A 13 28.99 14.95 -4.84
CA GLN A 13 28.55 14.40 -6.12
C GLN A 13 27.07 14.00 -6.10
N LEU A 14 26.57 13.44 -5.00
CA LEU A 14 25.16 13.09 -4.84
C LEU A 14 24.27 14.34 -4.92
N ARG A 15 24.64 15.41 -4.20
CA ARG A 15 23.91 16.69 -4.26
C ARG A 15 23.96 17.32 -5.64
N ASP A 16 25.09 17.24 -6.34
CA ASP A 16 25.25 17.80 -7.67
C ASP A 16 24.34 17.08 -8.69
N LEU A 17 24.26 15.74 -8.62
CA LEU A 17 23.34 14.92 -9.41
C LEU A 17 21.86 15.21 -9.10
N CYS A 18 21.50 15.43 -7.83
CA CYS A 18 20.13 15.82 -7.46
C CYS A 18 19.75 17.21 -7.97
N LYS A 19 20.71 18.14 -8.07
CA LYS A 19 20.46 19.51 -8.56
C LYS A 19 20.41 19.61 -10.07
N LYS A 20 21.18 18.77 -10.77
CA LYS A 20 21.28 18.73 -12.21
C LYS A 20 21.16 17.27 -12.65
N PRO A 21 19.94 16.76 -12.84
CA PRO A 21 19.75 15.42 -13.39
C PRO A 21 20.41 15.36 -14.78
N VAL A 22 21.02 14.21 -15.07
CA VAL A 22 21.70 13.96 -16.34
C VAL A 22 20.85 12.99 -17.14
N ASP A 23 20.61 13.31 -18.40
CA ASP A 23 19.79 12.47 -19.27
C ASP A 23 20.45 11.10 -19.49
N GLY A 24 19.64 10.04 -19.44
CA GLY A 24 20.07 8.68 -19.72
C GLY A 24 20.47 7.85 -18.49
N PHE A 25 20.52 8.40 -17.27
CA PHE A 25 20.65 7.58 -16.06
C PHE A 25 20.16 8.29 -14.78
N SER A 26 19.92 7.51 -13.73
CA SER A 26 19.73 8.01 -12.36
C SER A 26 20.67 7.28 -11.39
N ALA A 27 21.14 7.96 -10.36
CA ALA A 27 22.00 7.38 -9.33
C ALA A 27 21.57 7.84 -7.94
N GLY A 28 21.59 6.93 -6.97
CA GLY A 28 21.24 7.19 -5.57
C GLY A 28 21.89 6.18 -4.64
N LEU A 29 21.67 6.35 -3.33
CA LEU A 29 22.21 5.43 -2.33
C LEU A 29 21.40 4.13 -2.29
N VAL A 30 22.06 3.00 -2.05
CA VAL A 30 21.37 1.73 -1.77
C VAL A 30 20.70 1.80 -0.38
N ASP A 31 21.42 2.37 0.58
CA ASP A 31 20.99 2.65 1.95
C ASP A 31 21.46 4.05 2.35
N GLU A 32 20.60 4.87 2.93
CA GLU A 32 20.93 6.24 3.37
C GLU A 32 22.03 6.28 4.45
N THR A 33 22.29 5.15 5.12
CA THR A 33 23.35 5.00 6.12
C THR A 33 24.70 4.62 5.53
N ASP A 34 24.76 4.18 4.27
CA ASP A 34 26.00 3.81 3.58
C ASP A 34 26.27 4.69 2.35
N MET A 35 27.24 5.59 2.50
CA MET A 35 27.67 6.49 1.42
C MET A 35 28.54 5.81 0.35
N PHE A 36 29.01 4.58 0.56
CA PHE A 36 29.95 3.88 -0.33
C PHE A 36 29.27 2.86 -1.27
N GLU A 37 27.96 2.65 -1.16
CA GLU A 37 27.21 1.79 -2.07
C GLU A 37 26.05 2.55 -2.74
N TRP A 38 26.13 2.66 -4.05
CA TRP A 38 25.17 3.43 -4.83
C TRP A 38 24.43 2.51 -5.81
N SER A 39 23.12 2.71 -5.89
CA SER A 39 22.29 2.13 -6.93
C SER A 39 22.26 3.08 -8.13
N VAL A 40 22.57 2.55 -9.32
CA VAL A 40 22.55 3.30 -10.57
C VAL A 40 21.61 2.60 -11.54
N SER A 41 20.70 3.35 -12.15
CA SER A 41 19.80 2.89 -13.20
C SER A 41 20.18 3.57 -14.51
N ILE A 42 20.59 2.80 -15.51
CA ILE A 42 21.05 3.30 -16.80
C ILE A 42 19.97 3.01 -17.85
N ILE A 43 19.58 4.03 -18.60
CA ILE A 43 18.70 3.89 -19.76
C ILE A 43 19.56 3.53 -20.96
N GLY A 44 19.20 2.47 -21.65
CA GLY A 44 19.87 2.02 -22.85
C GLY A 44 19.84 3.12 -23.92
N PRO A 45 21.00 3.55 -24.45
CA PRO A 45 21.06 4.65 -25.40
C PRO A 45 20.26 4.36 -26.69
N PRO A 46 19.65 5.40 -27.29
CA PRO A 46 18.85 5.27 -28.51
C PRO A 46 19.67 4.74 -29.67
N ASP A 47 19.02 4.06 -30.62
CA ASP A 47 19.65 3.48 -31.83
C ASP A 47 20.71 2.39 -31.55
N THR A 48 20.74 1.85 -30.34
CA THR A 48 21.60 0.72 -29.94
C THR A 48 20.80 -0.58 -29.76
N LEU A 49 21.47 -1.73 -29.61
CA LEU A 49 20.77 -2.97 -29.22
C LEU A 49 20.21 -2.91 -27.79
N TYR A 50 20.69 -1.96 -27.00
CA TYR A 50 20.31 -1.73 -25.62
C TYR A 50 19.19 -0.69 -25.48
N ASP A 51 18.84 0.02 -26.56
CA ASP A 51 17.76 1.03 -26.64
C ASP A 51 16.47 0.60 -25.91
N GLY A 52 15.93 1.51 -25.10
CA GLY A 52 14.75 1.34 -24.27
C GLY A 52 14.89 0.36 -23.10
N GLY A 53 16.07 -0.23 -22.87
CA GLY A 53 16.36 -1.10 -21.74
C GLY A 53 16.73 -0.32 -20.48
N PHE A 54 16.43 -0.85 -19.30
CA PHE A 54 16.87 -0.30 -18.01
C PHE A 54 17.85 -1.26 -17.37
N PHE A 55 19.06 -0.78 -17.09
CA PHE A 55 20.14 -1.60 -16.56
C PHE A 55 20.52 -1.08 -15.19
N ASN A 56 20.15 -1.84 -14.16
CA ASN A 56 20.45 -1.50 -12.77
C ASN A 56 21.80 -2.08 -12.36
N ALA A 57 22.65 -1.23 -11.79
CA ALA A 57 23.96 -1.58 -11.29
C ALA A 57 24.16 -1.10 -9.85
N ILE A 58 25.04 -1.79 -9.14
CA ILE A 58 25.59 -1.34 -7.86
C ILE A 58 27.00 -0.81 -8.15
N MET A 59 27.25 0.42 -7.71
CA MET A 59 28.55 1.06 -7.73
C MET A 59 29.09 1.09 -6.29
N SER A 60 30.15 0.33 -6.04
CA SER A 60 30.79 0.23 -4.73
C SER A 60 32.10 1.02 -4.72
N PHE A 61 32.22 1.99 -3.81
CA PHE A 61 33.37 2.87 -3.69
C PHE A 61 34.35 2.36 -2.64
N PRO A 62 35.67 2.38 -2.90
CA PRO A 62 36.65 2.03 -1.88
C PRO A 62 36.79 3.15 -0.85
N LYS A 63 37.23 2.81 0.37
CA LYS A 63 37.40 3.78 1.48
C LYS A 63 38.44 4.88 1.19
N ASN A 64 39.30 4.68 0.20
CA ASN A 64 40.32 5.63 -0.25
C ASN A 64 39.91 6.40 -1.51
N TYR A 65 38.65 6.33 -1.95
CA TYR A 65 38.11 7.12 -3.05
C TYR A 65 38.37 8.63 -2.84
N PRO A 66 38.79 9.40 -3.86
CA PRO A 66 38.90 9.05 -5.28
C PRO A 66 40.26 8.50 -5.73
N ASN A 67 41.16 8.11 -4.82
CA ASN A 67 42.51 7.63 -5.20
C ASN A 67 42.49 6.24 -5.84
N SER A 68 41.45 5.45 -5.60
CA SER A 68 41.21 4.18 -6.27
C SER A 68 39.82 4.17 -6.91
N PRO A 69 39.66 3.49 -8.06
CA PRO A 69 38.39 3.44 -8.76
C PRO A 69 37.33 2.71 -7.95
N PRO A 70 36.04 3.07 -8.13
CA PRO A 70 34.95 2.22 -7.71
C PRO A 70 34.86 0.96 -8.57
N THR A 71 34.09 -0.02 -8.11
CA THR A 71 33.67 -1.15 -8.94
C THR A 71 32.20 -1.00 -9.31
N VAL A 72 31.84 -1.32 -10.55
CA VAL A 72 30.45 -1.32 -11.01
C VAL A 72 30.05 -2.74 -11.39
N ARG A 73 28.90 -3.20 -10.89
CA ARG A 73 28.32 -4.51 -11.22
C ARG A 73 26.85 -4.36 -11.56
N PHE A 74 26.45 -4.85 -12.73
CA PHE A 74 25.03 -4.99 -13.05
C PHE A 74 24.38 -6.04 -12.14
N THR A 75 23.21 -5.68 -11.60
CA THR A 75 22.38 -6.58 -10.77
C THR A 75 21.56 -7.54 -11.63
N SER A 76 21.34 -7.16 -12.88
CA SER A 76 20.72 -7.95 -13.94
C SER A 76 21.78 -8.68 -14.78
N GLU A 77 21.43 -9.85 -15.31
CA GLU A 77 22.28 -10.56 -16.28
C GLU A 77 22.49 -9.68 -17.53
N MET A 78 23.74 -9.37 -17.83
CA MET A 78 24.12 -8.43 -18.88
C MET A 78 24.95 -9.14 -19.94
N TRP A 79 24.33 -9.44 -21.09
CA TRP A 79 25.06 -10.01 -22.23
C TRP A 79 25.77 -8.89 -23.00
N HIS A 80 27.06 -8.69 -22.73
CA HIS A 80 27.85 -7.61 -23.32
C HIS A 80 29.37 -7.96 -23.38
N PRO A 81 30.11 -7.62 -24.46
CA PRO A 81 31.55 -7.91 -24.59
C PRO A 81 32.42 -7.41 -23.43
N ASN A 82 32.14 -6.22 -22.91
CA ASN A 82 32.87 -5.58 -21.80
C ASN A 82 32.25 -5.80 -20.41
N VAL A 83 31.36 -6.78 -20.23
CA VAL A 83 30.79 -7.12 -18.92
C VAL A 83 31.04 -8.60 -18.62
N TYR A 84 31.67 -8.88 -17.48
CA TYR A 84 31.93 -10.25 -17.04
C TYR A 84 30.64 -11.02 -16.77
N PRO A 85 30.66 -12.38 -16.79
CA PRO A 85 29.48 -13.19 -16.49
C PRO A 85 28.85 -12.93 -15.11
N ASP A 86 29.63 -12.43 -14.13
CA ASP A 86 29.15 -12.04 -12.81
C ASP A 86 28.55 -10.61 -12.76
N GLY A 87 28.41 -9.97 -13.92
CA GLY A 87 27.85 -8.63 -14.08
C GLY A 87 28.86 -7.49 -13.87
N LYS A 88 30.13 -7.78 -13.52
CA LYS A 88 31.13 -6.73 -13.31
C LYS A 88 31.49 -6.03 -14.62
N VAL A 89 31.50 -4.70 -14.61
CA VAL A 89 31.84 -3.86 -15.77
C VAL A 89 33.36 -3.76 -15.90
N CYS A 90 33.84 -3.87 -17.14
CA CYS A 90 35.27 -3.76 -17.49
C CYS A 90 35.46 -2.66 -18.53
N ILE A 91 35.86 -1.47 -18.08
CA ILE A 91 36.21 -0.33 -18.94
C ILE A 91 37.48 0.33 -18.37
N SER A 92 38.30 0.92 -19.24
CA SER A 92 39.63 1.43 -18.91
C SER A 92 39.64 2.39 -17.72
N ILE A 93 38.65 3.28 -17.63
CA ILE A 93 38.56 4.21 -16.51
C ILE A 93 38.34 3.52 -15.16
N LEU A 94 37.84 2.28 -15.10
CA LEU A 94 37.68 1.53 -13.85
C LEU A 94 38.92 0.70 -13.47
N HIS A 95 39.97 0.71 -14.31
CA HIS A 95 41.23 0.03 -14.02
C HIS A 95 42.11 0.86 -13.07
N PRO A 96 42.94 0.22 -12.22
CA PRO A 96 43.83 0.94 -11.31
C PRO A 96 44.73 1.95 -12.04
N PRO A 97 45.05 3.10 -11.41
CA PRO A 97 45.93 4.11 -11.99
C PRO A 97 47.35 3.57 -12.25
N GLY A 98 48.05 4.15 -13.22
CA GLY A 98 49.42 3.80 -13.60
C GLY A 98 49.51 3.15 -14.98
N ASP A 99 50.67 2.60 -15.32
CA ASP A 99 50.88 1.91 -16.60
C ASP A 99 50.12 0.58 -16.65
N ASP A 100 49.54 0.26 -17.81
CA ASP A 100 48.88 -1.02 -18.00
C ASP A 100 49.91 -2.16 -18.00
N PRO A 101 49.81 -3.17 -17.11
CA PRO A 101 50.74 -4.29 -17.09
C PRO A 101 50.83 -5.07 -18.40
N ASN A 102 49.79 -4.99 -19.23
CA ASN A 102 49.69 -5.70 -20.50
C ASN A 102 49.98 -4.80 -21.73
N GLY A 103 50.15 -3.49 -21.54
CA GLY A 103 50.48 -2.54 -22.59
C GLY A 103 49.36 -2.25 -23.60
N TYR A 104 48.10 -2.58 -23.29
CA TYR A 104 46.95 -2.33 -24.16
C TYR A 104 46.33 -0.94 -23.97
N GLU A 105 46.56 -0.32 -22.81
CA GLU A 105 45.96 0.98 -22.44
C GLU A 105 47.05 1.98 -22.05
N LEU A 106 46.86 3.26 -22.41
CA LEU A 106 47.69 4.35 -21.93
C LEU A 106 47.33 4.68 -20.48
N ALA A 107 48.31 5.13 -19.68
CA ALA A 107 48.07 5.55 -18.29
C ALA A 107 47.03 6.69 -18.19
N THR A 108 46.86 7.48 -19.26
CA THR A 108 45.85 8.56 -19.36
C THR A 108 44.42 8.06 -19.59
N GLU A 109 44.24 6.81 -20.02
CA GLU A 109 42.93 6.17 -20.27
C GLU A 109 42.41 5.43 -19.03
N ARG A 110 43.25 5.27 -18.00
CA ARG A 110 42.95 4.56 -16.75
C ARG A 110 42.44 5.50 -15.67
N TRP A 111 42.04 4.96 -14.51
CA TRP A 111 41.44 5.75 -13.44
C TRP A 111 42.30 6.94 -13.04
N THR A 112 41.69 8.13 -13.06
CA THR A 112 42.23 9.33 -12.45
C THR A 112 41.22 9.92 -11.46
N PRO A 113 41.65 10.56 -10.35
CA PRO A 113 40.75 11.13 -9.35
C PRO A 113 39.80 12.24 -9.84
N VAL A 114 39.93 12.66 -11.11
CA VAL A 114 39.04 13.65 -11.73
C VAL A 114 37.68 13.06 -12.10
N HIS A 115 37.58 11.73 -12.23
CA HIS A 115 36.34 11.07 -12.62
C HIS A 115 35.29 11.12 -11.51
N THR A 116 34.08 11.52 -11.90
CA THR A 116 32.87 11.55 -11.09
C THR A 116 31.96 10.36 -11.39
N VAL A 117 30.97 10.11 -10.53
CA VAL A 117 29.88 9.16 -10.80
C VAL A 117 29.26 9.40 -12.16
N GLU A 118 28.98 10.66 -12.50
CA GLU A 118 28.46 11.04 -13.82
C GLU A 118 29.38 10.58 -14.95
N SER A 119 30.68 10.92 -14.90
CA SER A 119 31.62 10.52 -15.96
C SER A 119 31.78 9.00 -16.10
N ILE A 120 31.66 8.25 -15.00
CA ILE A 120 31.67 6.79 -15.00
C ILE A 120 30.44 6.26 -15.73
N VAL A 121 29.25 6.74 -15.38
CA VAL A 121 28.00 6.25 -15.98
C VAL A 121 27.90 6.64 -17.46
N LEU A 122 28.34 7.85 -17.84
CA LEU A 122 28.44 8.25 -19.24
C LEU A 122 29.39 7.34 -20.04
N SER A 123 30.48 6.86 -19.42
CA SER A 123 31.40 5.92 -20.05
C SER A 123 30.78 4.53 -20.22
N ILE A 124 29.91 4.11 -19.29
CA ILE A 124 29.12 2.88 -19.43
C ILE A 124 28.10 3.01 -20.56
N ILE A 125 27.42 4.16 -20.68
CA ILE A 125 26.49 4.44 -21.78
C ILE A 125 27.22 4.44 -23.13
N SER A 126 28.41 5.04 -23.19
CA SER A 126 29.27 5.00 -24.38
C SER A 126 29.65 3.56 -24.75
N MET A 127 30.05 2.75 -23.77
CA MET A 127 30.35 1.32 -23.95
C MET A 127 29.14 0.53 -24.48
N LEU A 128 27.92 0.81 -24.01
CA LEU A 128 26.70 0.17 -24.54
C LEU A 128 26.43 0.54 -26.01
N SER A 129 26.84 1.74 -26.42
CA SER A 129 26.68 2.23 -27.80
C SER A 129 27.72 1.64 -28.74
N SER A 130 28.96 1.53 -28.26
CA SER A 130 30.11 1.02 -29.01
C SER A 130 30.88 -0.01 -28.17
N PRO A 131 30.41 -1.26 -28.09
CA PRO A 131 31.12 -2.33 -27.40
C PRO A 131 32.53 -2.52 -27.96
N ASN A 132 33.54 -2.54 -27.08
CA ASN A 132 34.91 -2.87 -27.43
C ASN A 132 35.08 -4.39 -27.42
N ASP A 133 35.37 -4.96 -28.58
CA ASP A 133 35.56 -6.39 -28.77
C ASP A 133 37.03 -6.80 -28.95
N GLU A 134 37.98 -5.86 -28.93
CA GLU A 134 39.42 -6.14 -29.05
C GLU A 134 39.99 -6.79 -27.78
N SER A 135 39.52 -6.35 -26.60
CA SER A 135 39.86 -6.91 -25.29
C SER A 135 38.59 -7.17 -24.45
N PRO A 136 37.84 -8.25 -24.75
CA PRO A 136 36.53 -8.47 -24.14
C PRO A 136 36.64 -9.12 -22.75
N ALA A 137 35.81 -8.65 -21.82
CA ALA A 137 35.57 -9.30 -20.54
C ALA A 137 34.71 -10.58 -20.69
N ASN A 138 33.88 -10.64 -21.73
CA ASN A 138 33.07 -11.80 -22.09
C ASN A 138 33.35 -12.20 -23.55
N VAL A 139 34.19 -13.22 -23.68
CA VAL A 139 34.68 -13.73 -24.99
C VAL A 139 33.51 -14.26 -25.83
N ASP A 140 32.53 -14.92 -25.23
CA ASP A 140 31.38 -15.47 -25.96
C ASP A 140 30.48 -14.36 -26.50
N ALA A 141 30.22 -13.32 -25.70
CA ALA A 141 29.48 -12.15 -26.14
C ALA A 141 30.21 -11.39 -27.25
N ALA A 142 31.54 -11.25 -27.15
CA ALA A 142 32.36 -10.61 -28.19
C ALA A 142 32.40 -11.41 -29.50
N LYS A 143 32.52 -12.74 -29.41
CA LYS A 143 32.45 -13.62 -30.59
C LYS A 143 31.10 -13.48 -31.30
N GLN A 144 29.99 -13.55 -30.56
CA GLN A 144 28.65 -13.36 -31.12
C GLN A 144 28.44 -11.95 -31.69
N TRP A 145 29.01 -10.93 -31.06
CA TRP A 145 28.97 -9.55 -31.53
C TRP A 145 29.63 -9.36 -32.90
N ARG A 146 30.73 -10.09 -33.16
CA ARG A 146 31.46 -10.10 -34.44
C ARG A 146 30.82 -11.00 -35.50
N GLU A 147 30.48 -12.23 -35.12
CA GLU A 147 30.14 -13.30 -36.07
C GLU A 147 28.63 -13.44 -36.29
N SER A 148 27.79 -13.16 -35.28
CA SER A 148 26.35 -13.50 -35.28
C SER A 148 25.49 -12.40 -34.64
N ARG A 149 25.46 -11.21 -35.27
CA ARG A 149 24.71 -10.03 -34.78
C ARG A 149 23.22 -10.29 -34.52
N GLU A 150 22.60 -11.17 -35.32
CA GLU A 150 21.18 -11.48 -35.22
C GLU A 150 20.86 -12.38 -34.00
N GLU A 151 21.72 -13.36 -33.71
CA GLU A 151 21.60 -14.21 -32.51
C GLU A 151 21.84 -13.40 -31.24
N PHE A 152 22.83 -12.50 -31.28
CA PHE A 152 23.10 -11.55 -30.21
C PHE A 152 21.86 -10.70 -29.89
N ARG A 153 21.17 -10.19 -30.93
CA ARG A 153 19.92 -9.43 -30.79
C ARG A 153 18.76 -10.26 -30.22
N LYS A 154 18.59 -11.51 -30.66
CA LYS A 154 17.53 -12.40 -30.15
C LYS A 154 17.73 -12.70 -28.66
N LYS A 155 18.97 -12.99 -28.25
CA LYS A 155 19.32 -13.24 -26.85
C LYS A 155 19.06 -12.01 -25.97
N LEU A 156 19.39 -10.82 -26.45
CA LEU A 156 19.09 -9.57 -25.74
C LEU A 156 17.60 -9.28 -25.60
N LYS A 157 16.78 -9.56 -26.62
CA LYS A 157 15.32 -9.40 -26.52
C LYS A 157 14.71 -10.35 -25.49
N SER A 158 15.10 -11.62 -25.52
CA SER A 158 14.66 -12.63 -24.55
C SER A 158 15.08 -12.26 -23.12
N ASN A 159 16.32 -11.83 -22.93
CA ASN A 159 16.80 -11.42 -21.61
C ASN A 159 16.12 -10.12 -21.14
N LYS A 160 15.86 -9.14 -22.03
CA LYS A 160 15.11 -7.92 -21.69
C LYS A 160 13.70 -8.23 -21.17
N GLU A 161 12.96 -9.14 -21.79
CA GLU A 161 11.59 -9.49 -21.37
C GLU A 161 11.55 -10.27 -20.03
N LEU A 162 12.47 -11.22 -19.83
CA LEU A 162 12.63 -11.96 -18.57
C LEU A 162 13.11 -11.06 -17.42
N MET A 163 14.10 -10.19 -17.68
CA MET A 163 14.64 -9.24 -16.72
C MET A 163 13.59 -8.23 -16.30
N ALA A 164 12.89 -7.61 -17.26
CA ALA A 164 11.85 -6.62 -16.98
C ALA A 164 10.74 -7.21 -16.11
N THR A 165 10.30 -8.45 -16.38
CA THR A 165 9.28 -9.15 -15.58
C THR A 165 9.74 -9.39 -14.13
N SER A 166 10.99 -9.82 -13.92
CA SER A 166 11.51 -10.05 -12.55
C SER A 166 11.80 -8.75 -11.79
N GLN A 167 12.28 -7.72 -12.50
CA GLN A 167 12.74 -6.47 -11.92
C GLN A 167 11.58 -5.51 -11.65
N ALA A 168 10.56 -5.48 -12.52
CA ALA A 168 9.30 -4.80 -12.28
C ALA A 168 8.66 -5.30 -10.97
N SER A 169 8.58 -6.62 -10.81
CA SER A 169 8.06 -7.25 -9.61
C SER A 169 8.85 -6.84 -8.35
N LEU A 170 10.18 -6.91 -8.39
CA LEU A 170 11.04 -6.49 -7.27
C LEU A 170 10.90 -5.01 -6.93
N LEU A 171 10.82 -4.13 -7.95
CA LEU A 171 10.64 -2.70 -7.77
C LEU A 171 9.28 -2.38 -7.14
N LEU A 172 8.20 -2.99 -7.64
CA LEU A 172 6.86 -2.81 -7.08
C LEU A 172 6.78 -3.33 -5.64
N GLN A 173 7.38 -4.49 -5.34
CA GLN A 173 7.48 -4.98 -3.96
C GLN A 173 8.25 -4.03 -3.05
N LYS A 174 9.33 -3.40 -3.55
CA LYS A 174 10.08 -2.38 -2.80
C LYS A 174 9.20 -1.17 -2.51
N GLN A 175 8.57 -0.59 -3.53
CA GLN A 175 7.69 0.58 -3.37
C GLN A 175 6.51 0.29 -2.42
N LEU A 176 5.96 -0.93 -2.42
CA LEU A 176 4.90 -1.34 -1.51
C LEU A 176 5.39 -1.35 -0.05
N ARG A 177 6.58 -1.92 0.19
CA ARG A 177 7.19 -1.92 1.53
C ARG A 177 7.48 -0.50 2.01
N ASP A 178 7.97 0.36 1.12
CA ASP A 178 8.30 1.74 1.45
C ASP A 178 7.04 2.52 1.85
N LEU A 179 5.93 2.38 1.11
CA LEU A 179 4.63 2.97 1.46
C LEU A 179 4.04 2.40 2.76
N CYS A 180 4.28 1.13 3.08
CA CYS A 180 3.85 0.53 4.35
C CYS A 180 4.67 1.06 5.55
N LYS A 181 5.96 1.34 5.33
CA LYS A 181 6.87 1.86 6.36
C LYS A 181 6.66 3.36 6.59
N ASN A 182 6.48 4.10 5.49
CA ASN A 182 6.32 5.54 5.45
C ASN A 182 5.00 5.88 4.74
N PRO A 183 3.86 5.84 5.45
CA PRO A 183 2.57 6.20 4.86
C PRO A 183 2.56 7.67 4.46
N VAL A 184 1.93 7.96 3.33
CA VAL A 184 1.82 9.31 2.75
C VAL A 184 0.41 9.84 2.98
N ASP A 185 0.30 11.10 3.38
CA ASP A 185 -1.00 11.72 3.62
C ASP A 185 -1.77 11.93 2.30
N GLY A 186 -3.09 11.75 2.36
CA GLY A 186 -3.99 12.00 1.22
C GLY A 186 -4.30 10.77 0.37
N PHE A 187 -3.62 9.64 0.54
CA PHE A 187 -4.03 8.38 -0.10
C PHE A 187 -3.58 7.13 0.66
N SER A 188 -4.14 5.98 0.27
CA SER A 188 -3.68 4.66 0.68
C SER A 188 -3.52 3.78 -0.55
N ALA A 189 -2.53 2.89 -0.56
CA ALA A 189 -2.26 1.99 -1.67
C ALA A 189 -1.91 0.60 -1.14
N GLY A 190 -2.39 -0.44 -1.82
CA GLY A 190 -2.11 -1.84 -1.52
C GLY A 190 -2.38 -2.74 -2.72
N LEU A 191 -2.10 -4.04 -2.60
CA LEU A 191 -2.35 -4.98 -3.69
C LEU A 191 -3.83 -5.35 -3.76
N VAL A 192 -4.35 -5.56 -4.98
CA VAL A 192 -5.69 -6.13 -5.20
C VAL A 192 -5.72 -7.59 -4.73
N ASP A 193 -4.65 -8.33 -5.06
CA ASP A 193 -4.41 -9.71 -4.67
C ASP A 193 -2.96 -9.84 -4.18
N GLU A 194 -2.74 -10.49 -3.04
CA GLU A 194 -1.41 -10.71 -2.46
C GLU A 194 -0.49 -11.55 -3.36
N THR A 195 -1.05 -12.28 -4.34
CA THR A 195 -0.32 -13.05 -5.34
C THR A 195 0.05 -12.26 -6.60
N ASN A 196 -0.55 -11.09 -6.82
CA ASN A 196 -0.32 -10.25 -8.00
C ASN A 196 0.21 -8.87 -7.62
N VAL A 197 1.52 -8.67 -7.74
CA VAL A 197 2.16 -7.39 -7.46
C VAL A 197 1.92 -6.33 -8.56
N PHE A 198 1.36 -6.69 -9.71
CA PHE A 198 1.14 -5.78 -10.84
C PHE A 198 -0.24 -5.11 -10.82
N GLU A 199 -1.09 -5.40 -9.83
CA GLU A 199 -2.38 -4.74 -9.68
C GLU A 199 -2.57 -4.21 -8.27
N TRP A 200 -2.70 -2.89 -8.19
CA TRP A 200 -2.80 -2.17 -6.94
C TRP A 200 -4.15 -1.51 -6.81
N SER A 201 -4.73 -1.62 -5.63
CA SER A 201 -5.89 -0.85 -5.21
C SER A 201 -5.41 0.42 -4.51
N VAL A 202 -5.86 1.56 -4.98
CA VAL A 202 -5.50 2.89 -4.46
C VAL A 202 -6.77 3.63 -4.04
N THR A 203 -6.72 4.21 -2.85
CA THR A 203 -7.76 5.04 -2.27
C THR A 203 -7.26 6.46 -2.17
N ILE A 204 -7.91 7.40 -2.86
CA ILE A 204 -7.53 8.81 -2.86
C ILE A 204 -8.53 9.58 -2.01
N ILE A 205 -8.02 10.30 -1.01
CA ILE A 205 -8.82 11.21 -0.18
C ILE A 205 -8.89 12.54 -0.92
N GLY A 206 -10.11 13.05 -1.11
CA GLY A 206 -10.33 14.34 -1.75
C GLY A 206 -9.58 15.46 -1.01
N PRO A 207 -8.67 16.18 -1.68
CA PRO A 207 -7.83 17.18 -1.03
C PRO A 207 -8.64 18.32 -0.39
N PRO A 208 -8.14 18.92 0.72
CA PRO A 208 -8.81 20.02 1.40
C PRO A 208 -8.88 21.25 0.51
N ASP A 209 -9.88 22.11 0.74
CA ASP A 209 -10.11 23.35 0.00
C ASP A 209 -10.44 23.13 -1.49
N THR A 210 -10.93 21.94 -1.85
CA THR A 210 -11.33 21.57 -3.21
C THR A 210 -12.80 21.15 -3.29
N LEU A 211 -13.37 21.07 -4.51
CA LEU A 211 -14.72 20.53 -4.70
C LEU A 211 -14.84 19.04 -4.34
N TYR A 212 -13.71 18.34 -4.25
CA TYR A 212 -13.62 16.93 -3.94
C TYR A 212 -13.43 16.65 -2.44
N GLU A 213 -13.27 17.71 -1.62
CA GLU A 213 -12.95 17.61 -0.20
C GLU A 213 -13.83 16.59 0.55
N GLY A 214 -13.15 15.72 1.30
CA GLY A 214 -13.77 14.67 2.10
C GLY A 214 -14.32 13.48 1.30
N GLY A 215 -14.22 13.47 -0.03
CA GLY A 215 -14.52 12.30 -0.86
C GLY A 215 -13.48 11.19 -0.71
N PHE A 216 -13.88 9.95 -0.99
CA PHE A 216 -12.98 8.78 -0.96
C PHE A 216 -13.06 8.03 -2.29
N PHE A 217 -12.11 8.29 -3.18
CA PHE A 217 -12.16 7.79 -4.55
C PHE A 217 -11.26 6.58 -4.74
N ASN A 218 -11.85 5.42 -4.98
CA ASN A 218 -11.11 4.19 -5.26
C ASN A 218 -10.71 4.10 -6.72
N ALA A 219 -9.49 3.60 -6.95
CA ALA A 219 -8.93 3.33 -8.25
C ALA A 219 -8.12 2.04 -8.25
N ILE A 220 -8.03 1.41 -9.42
CA ILE A 220 -7.09 0.32 -9.69
C ILE A 220 -5.95 0.89 -10.54
N MET A 221 -4.73 0.61 -10.12
CA MET A 221 -3.50 0.89 -10.85
C MET A 221 -2.93 -0.44 -11.36
N SER A 222 -2.88 -0.59 -12.67
CA SER A 222 -2.38 -1.81 -13.34
C SER A 222 -1.04 -1.50 -13.99
N PHE A 223 -0.02 -2.28 -13.63
CA PHE A 223 1.35 -2.11 -14.10
C PHE A 223 1.65 -3.08 -15.25
N PRO A 224 2.29 -2.61 -16.33
CA PRO A 224 2.73 -3.51 -17.39
C PRO A 224 3.92 -4.35 -16.93
N GLN A 225 4.13 -5.50 -17.59
CA GLN A 225 5.25 -6.41 -17.26
C GLN A 225 6.63 -5.78 -17.47
N ASN A 226 6.71 -4.73 -18.29
CA ASN A 226 7.93 -3.98 -18.53
C ASN A 226 8.07 -2.73 -17.64
N TYR A 227 7.27 -2.58 -16.58
CA TYR A 227 7.42 -1.47 -15.62
C TYR A 227 8.85 -1.43 -15.02
N PRO A 228 9.51 -0.26 -14.89
CA PRO A 228 9.02 1.11 -15.09
C PRO A 228 9.26 1.68 -16.51
N ILE A 229 9.56 0.88 -17.52
CA ILE A 229 9.75 1.36 -18.91
C ILE A 229 8.48 2.02 -19.43
N SER A 230 7.35 1.31 -19.28
CA SER A 230 6.04 1.82 -19.68
C SER A 230 5.24 2.25 -18.45
N PRO A 231 4.42 3.32 -18.57
CA PRO A 231 3.60 3.79 -17.47
C PRO A 231 2.56 2.74 -17.07
N PRO A 232 2.14 2.73 -15.79
CA PRO A 232 0.94 2.03 -15.41
C PRO A 232 -0.30 2.73 -15.97
N THR A 233 -1.43 2.03 -15.94
CA THR A 233 -2.74 2.65 -16.17
C THR A 233 -3.47 2.80 -14.85
N VAL A 234 -4.12 3.94 -14.63
CA VAL A 234 -4.98 4.17 -13.45
C VAL A 234 -6.42 4.33 -13.90
N ARG A 235 -7.34 3.64 -13.20
CA ARG A 235 -8.78 3.70 -13.46
C ARG A 235 -9.53 3.83 -12.14
N PHE A 236 -10.29 4.91 -11.97
CA PHE A 236 -11.24 5.02 -10.87
C PHE A 236 -12.32 3.93 -10.98
N THR A 237 -12.49 3.16 -9.90
CA THR A 237 -13.63 2.25 -9.72
C THR A 237 -14.83 2.97 -9.10
N SER A 238 -14.57 4.09 -8.42
CA SER A 238 -15.60 5.00 -7.92
C SER A 238 -16.04 5.99 -8.99
N GLU A 239 -17.30 6.45 -8.94
CA GLU A 239 -17.79 7.49 -9.85
C GLU A 239 -17.09 8.83 -9.54
N VAL A 240 -16.31 9.33 -10.51
CA VAL A 240 -15.63 10.62 -10.44
C VAL A 240 -16.07 11.48 -11.63
N TRP A 241 -16.55 12.69 -11.35
CA TRP A 241 -16.83 13.68 -12.39
C TRP A 241 -15.65 14.64 -12.47
N HIS A 242 -14.81 14.53 -13.50
CA HIS A 242 -13.59 15.33 -13.64
C HIS A 242 -13.17 15.48 -15.12
N PRO A 243 -12.64 16.66 -15.57
CA PRO A 243 -12.19 16.90 -16.95
C PRO A 243 -11.15 15.89 -17.47
N ASN A 244 -10.23 15.45 -16.62
CA ASN A 244 -9.13 14.54 -16.95
C ASN A 244 -9.43 13.05 -16.63
N VAL A 245 -10.70 12.66 -16.49
CA VAL A 245 -11.12 11.27 -16.24
C VAL A 245 -12.14 10.84 -17.28
N TYR A 246 -11.84 9.77 -18.03
CA TYR A 246 -12.73 9.20 -19.04
C TYR A 246 -14.01 8.62 -18.41
N ALA A 247 -15.04 8.41 -19.24
CA ALA A 247 -16.33 7.84 -18.79
C ALA A 247 -16.20 6.43 -18.17
N ASP A 248 -15.18 5.67 -18.55
CA ASP A 248 -14.87 4.34 -18.00
C ASP A 248 -13.97 4.38 -16.75
N GLY A 249 -13.72 5.59 -16.22
CA GLY A 249 -12.92 5.85 -15.03
C GLY A 249 -11.42 5.99 -15.29
N LYS A 250 -10.92 5.75 -16.51
CA LYS A 250 -9.48 5.85 -16.81
C LYS A 250 -9.00 7.30 -16.60
N VAL A 251 -7.87 7.45 -15.91
CA VAL A 251 -7.23 8.75 -15.65
C VAL A 251 -6.34 9.15 -16.81
N CYS A 252 -6.37 10.43 -17.18
CA CYS A 252 -5.60 11.00 -18.28
C CYS A 252 -4.77 12.20 -17.79
N ILE A 253 -3.52 11.95 -17.42
CA ILE A 253 -2.56 12.98 -17.01
C ILE A 253 -1.22 12.69 -17.69
N SER A 254 -0.44 13.74 -17.98
CA SER A 254 0.77 13.67 -18.80
C SER A 254 1.77 12.63 -18.31
N ILE A 255 1.97 12.53 -16.99
CA ILE A 255 2.82 11.51 -16.36
C ILE A 255 2.41 10.06 -16.71
N LEU A 256 1.16 9.79 -17.08
CA LEU A 256 0.71 8.44 -17.48
C LEU A 256 0.76 8.21 -19.00
N HIS A 257 1.18 9.19 -19.79
CA HIS A 257 1.34 9.04 -21.24
C HIS A 257 2.69 8.39 -21.58
N PRO A 258 2.77 7.59 -22.66
CA PRO A 258 4.02 6.93 -23.06
C PRO A 258 5.20 7.92 -23.18
N PRO A 259 6.41 7.50 -22.81
CA PRO A 259 7.62 8.33 -22.88
C PRO A 259 7.93 8.78 -24.32
N GLY A 260 8.70 9.85 -24.47
CA GLY A 260 9.11 10.42 -25.76
C GLY A 260 8.29 11.66 -26.15
N ASP A 261 8.48 12.12 -27.38
CA ASP A 261 7.78 13.30 -27.90
C ASP A 261 6.28 13.03 -28.06
N ASP A 262 5.44 14.00 -27.71
CA ASP A 262 4.00 13.90 -27.91
C ASP A 262 3.67 13.92 -29.41
N PRO A 263 3.01 12.89 -29.97
CA PRO A 263 2.65 12.87 -31.38
C PRO A 263 1.79 14.06 -31.83
N ASN A 264 1.09 14.69 -30.89
CA ASN A 264 0.20 15.82 -31.15
C ASN A 264 0.81 17.18 -30.77
N GLY A 265 1.99 17.20 -30.12
CA GLY A 265 2.71 18.41 -29.74
C GLY A 265 2.10 19.24 -28.61
N TYR A 266 1.19 18.68 -27.81
CA TYR A 266 0.56 19.39 -26.69
C TYR A 266 1.35 19.32 -25.38
N GLU A 267 2.25 18.35 -25.25
CA GLU A 267 3.01 18.08 -24.02
C GLU A 267 4.51 18.01 -24.32
N LEU A 268 5.32 18.48 -23.38
CA LEU A 268 6.77 18.29 -23.45
C LEU A 268 7.14 16.85 -23.07
N ALA A 269 8.18 16.29 -23.69
CA ALA A 269 8.67 14.95 -23.33
C ALA A 269 9.03 14.82 -21.84
N THR A 270 9.41 15.93 -21.19
CA THR A 270 9.72 16.01 -19.75
C THR A 270 8.50 15.94 -18.84
N GLU A 271 7.29 16.21 -19.36
CA GLU A 271 6.02 16.14 -18.62
C GLU A 271 5.37 14.76 -18.72
N ARG A 272 5.88 13.91 -19.61
CA ARG A 272 5.38 12.56 -19.88
C ARG A 272 6.04 11.52 -18.99
N TRP A 273 5.63 10.26 -19.12
CA TRP A 273 6.13 9.18 -18.25
C TRP A 273 7.66 9.14 -18.23
N SER A 274 8.21 9.24 -17.03
CA SER A 274 9.60 8.93 -16.73
C SER A 274 9.69 7.77 -15.73
N PRO A 275 10.58 6.78 -15.97
CA PRO A 275 10.83 5.63 -15.08
C PRO A 275 11.22 5.99 -13.63
N VAL A 276 11.59 7.25 -13.38
CA VAL A 276 11.86 7.75 -12.03
C VAL A 276 10.60 7.89 -11.18
N HIS A 277 9.42 7.86 -11.79
CA HIS A 277 8.15 8.00 -11.08
C HIS A 277 7.76 6.74 -10.31
N THR A 278 7.40 6.96 -9.05
CA THR A 278 6.89 5.95 -8.11
C THR A 278 5.37 5.97 -8.04
N VAL A 279 4.77 4.93 -7.46
CA VAL A 279 3.34 4.89 -7.12
C VAL A 279 2.93 6.14 -6.36
N GLU A 280 3.73 6.56 -5.39
CA GLU A 280 3.51 7.80 -4.63
C GLU A 280 3.42 9.03 -5.55
N SER A 281 4.42 9.26 -6.40
CA SER A 281 4.44 10.43 -7.28
C SER A 281 3.27 10.45 -8.27
N ILE A 282 2.82 9.28 -8.73
CA ILE A 282 1.64 9.14 -9.59
C ILE A 282 0.39 9.56 -8.83
N VAL A 283 0.19 9.04 -7.62
CA VAL A 283 -1.02 9.34 -6.83
C VAL A 283 -1.04 10.81 -6.38
N LEU A 284 0.11 11.38 -6.01
CA LEU A 284 0.23 12.82 -5.74
C LEU A 284 -0.13 13.66 -6.96
N SER A 285 0.25 13.22 -8.17
CA SER A 285 -0.16 13.89 -9.42
C SER A 285 -1.67 13.84 -9.64
N ILE A 286 -2.33 12.72 -9.27
CA ILE A 286 -3.80 12.61 -9.32
C ILE A 286 -4.46 13.51 -8.28
N ILE A 287 -3.90 13.61 -7.06
CA ILE A 287 -4.39 14.53 -6.03
C ILE A 287 -4.27 15.99 -6.53
N SER A 288 -3.13 16.35 -7.11
CA SER A 288 -2.91 17.66 -7.72
C SER A 288 -3.94 17.97 -8.82
N MET A 289 -4.19 16.98 -9.69
CA MET A 289 -5.21 17.06 -10.74
C MET A 289 -6.62 17.32 -10.16
N LEU A 290 -7.02 16.65 -9.08
CA LEU A 290 -8.31 16.90 -8.42
C LEU A 290 -8.43 18.32 -7.86
N SER A 291 -7.32 18.90 -7.39
CA SER A 291 -7.28 20.27 -6.88
C SER A 291 -7.35 21.31 -7.99
N SER A 292 -6.71 21.05 -9.14
CA SER A 292 -6.64 21.97 -10.28
C SER A 292 -6.96 21.25 -11.59
N PRO A 293 -8.25 21.10 -11.95
CA PRO A 293 -8.65 20.46 -13.19
C PRO A 293 -8.07 21.17 -14.42
N ASN A 294 -7.49 20.40 -15.35
CA ASN A 294 -7.00 20.90 -16.64
C ASN A 294 -8.06 20.69 -17.73
N ASP A 295 -8.50 21.79 -18.35
CA ASP A 295 -9.52 21.83 -19.39
C ASP A 295 -8.98 22.09 -20.81
N GLU A 296 -7.66 22.22 -20.99
CA GLU A 296 -7.01 22.43 -22.29
C GLU A 296 -7.03 21.16 -23.14
N SER A 297 -6.76 20.00 -22.51
CA SER A 297 -6.78 18.67 -23.14
C SER A 297 -7.63 17.68 -22.33
N PRO A 298 -8.96 17.85 -22.30
CA PRO A 298 -9.82 17.07 -21.40
C PRO A 298 -10.15 15.69 -21.97
N ALA A 299 -10.06 14.67 -21.11
CA ALA A 299 -10.58 13.33 -21.38
C ALA A 299 -12.13 13.28 -21.32
N ASN A 300 -12.75 14.21 -20.58
CA ASN A 300 -14.18 14.38 -20.45
C ASN A 300 -14.57 15.82 -20.83
N VAL A 301 -14.97 15.97 -22.09
CA VAL A 301 -15.32 17.26 -22.69
C VAL A 301 -16.50 17.92 -21.98
N ASP A 302 -17.48 17.13 -21.51
CA ASP A 302 -18.64 17.67 -20.79
C ASP A 302 -18.23 18.24 -19.42
N ALA A 303 -17.38 17.53 -18.68
CA ALA A 303 -16.86 18.00 -17.41
C ALA A 303 -16.01 19.27 -17.59
N ALA A 304 -15.18 19.33 -18.64
CA ALA A 304 -14.38 20.50 -18.98
C ALA A 304 -15.23 21.71 -19.40
N LYS A 305 -16.27 21.49 -20.21
CA LYS A 305 -17.22 22.53 -20.58
C LYS A 305 -17.96 23.08 -19.36
N GLN A 306 -18.43 22.20 -18.47
CA GLN A 306 -19.08 22.63 -17.23
C GLN A 306 -18.11 23.34 -16.29
N TRP A 307 -16.85 22.94 -16.24
CA TRP A 307 -15.82 23.64 -15.49
C TRP A 307 -15.63 25.08 -16.00
N ARG A 308 -15.56 25.31 -17.33
CA ARG A 308 -15.46 26.66 -17.91
C ARG A 308 -16.74 27.47 -17.79
N ASP A 309 -17.84 26.91 -18.27
CA ASP A 309 -19.04 27.68 -18.60
C ASP A 309 -20.13 27.59 -17.53
N SER A 310 -20.09 26.60 -16.63
CA SER A 310 -21.20 26.28 -15.72
C SER A 310 -20.72 25.69 -14.40
N ARG A 311 -19.92 26.48 -13.65
CA ARG A 311 -19.25 26.04 -12.43
C ARG A 311 -20.19 25.48 -11.35
N ASP A 312 -21.42 25.99 -11.27
CA ASP A 312 -22.44 25.49 -10.34
C ASP A 312 -22.96 24.09 -10.69
N GLU A 313 -23.15 23.79 -11.98
CA GLU A 313 -23.53 22.45 -12.42
C GLU A 313 -22.39 21.45 -12.18
N PHE A 314 -21.16 21.88 -12.47
CA PHE A 314 -19.97 21.10 -12.18
C PHE A 314 -19.90 20.77 -10.68
N ARG A 315 -20.04 21.78 -9.82
CA ARG A 315 -20.07 21.62 -8.36
C ARG A 315 -21.15 20.64 -7.94
N LYS A 316 -22.39 20.75 -8.44
CA LYS A 316 -23.49 19.82 -8.10
C LYS A 316 -23.16 18.37 -8.45
N LYS A 317 -22.58 18.11 -9.64
CA LYS A 317 -22.17 16.76 -10.04
C LYS A 317 -21.03 16.23 -9.19
N VAL A 318 -20.00 17.04 -8.94
CA VAL A 318 -18.88 16.64 -8.06
C VAL A 318 -19.37 16.36 -6.65
N SER A 319 -20.21 17.22 -6.06
CA SER A 319 -20.79 16.98 -4.74
C SER A 319 -21.61 15.69 -4.68
N ARG A 320 -22.28 15.30 -5.78
CA ARG A 320 -22.95 14.00 -5.88
C ARG A 320 -21.94 12.84 -5.89
N CYS A 321 -20.84 12.96 -6.62
CA CYS A 321 -19.75 11.98 -6.64
C CYS A 321 -19.09 11.84 -5.26
N VAL A 322 -18.74 12.96 -4.61
CA VAL A 322 -18.24 13.00 -3.23
C VAL A 322 -19.21 12.31 -2.29
N ARG A 323 -20.50 12.65 -2.36
CA ARG A 323 -21.54 12.01 -1.55
C ARG A 323 -21.59 10.49 -1.77
N LYS A 324 -21.62 10.04 -3.02
CA LYS A 324 -21.62 8.61 -3.37
C LYS A 324 -20.37 7.88 -2.91
N SER A 325 -19.21 8.52 -3.04
CA SER A 325 -17.92 7.98 -2.58
C SER A 325 -17.88 7.75 -1.06
N GLN A 326 -18.75 8.45 -0.33
CA GLN A 326 -18.93 8.35 1.12
C GLN A 326 -20.06 7.38 1.53
N GLU A 327 -20.79 6.75 0.59
CA GLU A 327 -21.92 5.82 0.85
C GLU A 327 -21.44 4.44 1.34
N MET A 328 -20.59 4.41 2.37
CA MET A 328 -20.22 3.20 3.11
C MET A 328 -20.97 3.18 4.45
N MET A 329 -21.82 2.18 4.66
CA MET A 329 -22.57 2.00 5.90
C MET A 329 -21.90 0.94 6.78
N LEU A 330 -21.42 1.38 7.96
CA LEU A 330 -20.94 0.48 9.01
C LEU A 330 -22.09 0.15 9.96
N VAL A 331 -22.71 -1.01 9.78
CA VAL A 331 -23.80 -1.48 10.63
C VAL A 331 -23.20 -2.14 11.87
N GLY A 332 -23.58 -1.70 13.06
CA GLY A 332 -23.11 -2.32 14.31
C GLY A 332 -24.04 -3.46 14.70
N LEU A 333 -23.58 -4.71 14.74
CA LEU A 333 -24.35 -5.84 15.23
C LEU A 333 -23.89 -6.21 16.64
N THR A 334 -24.79 -6.14 17.60
CA THR A 334 -24.50 -6.51 18.99
C THR A 334 -25.64 -7.30 19.61
N GLY A 335 -25.39 -7.86 20.80
CA GLY A 335 -26.34 -8.71 21.52
C GLY A 335 -25.70 -9.28 22.77
N GLY A 336 -26.53 -9.81 23.67
CA GLY A 336 -26.08 -10.49 24.88
C GLY A 336 -25.63 -11.92 24.59
N ILE A 337 -24.99 -12.56 25.57
CA ILE A 337 -24.74 -14.00 25.53
C ILE A 337 -26.06 -14.76 25.25
N SER A 338 -26.02 -15.79 24.40
CA SER A 338 -27.18 -16.62 24.04
C SER A 338 -28.38 -15.89 23.39
N SER A 339 -28.18 -14.65 22.91
CA SER A 339 -29.21 -13.89 22.16
C SER A 339 -29.44 -14.37 20.73
N GLY A 340 -28.52 -15.17 20.15
CA GLY A 340 -28.61 -15.62 18.75
C GLY A 340 -27.98 -14.66 17.72
N LYS A 341 -27.12 -13.74 18.17
CA LYS A 341 -26.32 -12.85 17.32
C LYS A 341 -25.59 -13.57 16.17
N SER A 342 -25.01 -14.74 16.44
CA SER A 342 -24.33 -15.56 15.42
C SER A 342 -25.28 -16.02 14.31
N THR A 343 -26.54 -16.30 14.63
CA THR A 343 -27.57 -16.65 13.64
C THR A 343 -27.83 -15.46 12.70
N VAL A 344 -27.99 -14.25 13.26
CA VAL A 344 -28.17 -13.02 12.47
C VAL A 344 -26.93 -12.68 11.64
N SER A 345 -25.73 -12.84 12.22
CA SER A 345 -24.45 -12.68 11.52
C SER A 345 -24.34 -13.61 10.31
N ASN A 346 -24.78 -14.87 10.45
CA ASN A 346 -24.82 -15.82 9.33
C ASN A 346 -25.89 -15.48 8.29
N LEU A 347 -27.04 -14.92 8.70
CA LEU A 347 -28.06 -14.43 7.76
C LEU A 347 -27.54 -13.26 6.92
N PHE A 348 -26.76 -12.33 7.48
CA PHE A 348 -26.10 -11.29 6.69
C PHE A 348 -25.12 -11.87 5.66
N LYS A 349 -24.27 -12.82 6.10
CA LYS A 349 -23.32 -13.51 5.22
C LYS A 349 -24.03 -14.26 4.08
N SER A 350 -25.18 -14.88 4.34
CA SER A 350 -25.93 -15.62 3.31
C SER A 350 -26.62 -14.72 2.27
N HIS A 351 -26.69 -13.41 2.51
CA HIS A 351 -27.23 -12.41 1.59
C HIS A 351 -26.13 -11.51 1.02
N ASP A 352 -24.89 -12.02 0.94
CA ASP A 352 -23.71 -11.33 0.39
C ASP A 352 -23.35 -10.01 1.08
N ILE A 353 -23.80 -9.80 2.32
CA ILE A 353 -23.37 -8.67 3.15
C ILE A 353 -22.19 -9.13 4.01
N PRO A 354 -21.00 -8.52 3.85
CA PRO A 354 -19.83 -8.94 4.60
C PRO A 354 -19.96 -8.58 6.08
N VAL A 355 -19.49 -9.49 6.92
CA VAL A 355 -19.48 -9.33 8.38
C VAL A 355 -18.05 -9.42 8.89
N VAL A 356 -17.59 -8.37 9.58
CA VAL A 356 -16.32 -8.35 10.31
C VAL A 356 -16.60 -8.72 11.77
N ASP A 357 -16.11 -9.89 12.19
CA ASP A 357 -16.27 -10.38 13.55
C ASP A 357 -15.10 -9.92 14.43
N ALA A 358 -15.41 -9.08 15.42
CA ALA A 358 -14.38 -8.52 16.31
C ALA A 358 -13.75 -9.58 17.22
N ASP A 359 -14.45 -10.67 17.55
CA ASP A 359 -13.85 -11.77 18.29
C ASP A 359 -12.81 -12.45 17.42
N ILE A 360 -13.11 -12.73 16.15
CA ILE A 360 -12.13 -13.32 15.21
C ILE A 360 -10.90 -12.42 15.08
N VAL A 361 -11.09 -11.11 14.91
CA VAL A 361 -9.96 -10.15 14.82
C VAL A 361 -9.14 -10.16 16.11
N ALA A 362 -9.77 -10.16 17.28
CA ALA A 362 -9.07 -10.26 18.56
C ALA A 362 -8.28 -11.56 18.69
N ARG A 363 -8.78 -12.66 18.11
CA ARG A 363 -8.03 -13.92 18.05
C ARG A 363 -6.84 -13.83 17.12
N ASP A 364 -6.97 -13.20 15.96
CA ASP A 364 -5.90 -13.11 14.96
C ASP A 364 -4.75 -12.22 15.42
N VAL A 365 -5.05 -11.16 16.18
CA VAL A 365 -4.07 -10.26 16.80
C VAL A 365 -3.15 -10.96 17.82
N LEU A 366 -3.53 -12.15 18.29
CA LEU A 366 -2.74 -12.96 19.22
C LEU A 366 -1.95 -14.09 18.54
N LYS A 367 -2.06 -14.25 17.20
CA LYS A 367 -1.28 -15.26 16.48
C LYS A 367 0.22 -14.95 16.57
N LYS A 368 1.04 -16.00 16.67
CA LYS A 368 2.50 -15.88 16.74
C LYS A 368 3.05 -14.95 15.65
N GLY A 369 3.94 -14.04 16.05
CA GLY A 369 4.61 -13.09 15.16
C GLY A 369 3.92 -11.75 14.96
N THR A 370 2.64 -11.62 15.33
CA THR A 370 1.90 -10.36 15.27
C THR A 370 2.36 -9.35 16.35
N GLY A 371 2.04 -8.07 16.17
CA GLY A 371 2.38 -7.01 17.14
C GLY A 371 1.67 -7.19 18.50
N GLY A 372 0.41 -7.62 18.48
CA GLY A 372 -0.37 -7.92 19.68
C GLY A 372 0.22 -9.09 20.47
N TYR A 373 0.56 -10.18 19.78
CA TYR A 373 1.29 -11.32 20.36
C TYR A 373 2.56 -10.86 21.11
N LYS A 374 3.44 -10.09 20.45
CA LYS A 374 4.71 -9.64 21.04
C LYS A 374 4.49 -8.81 22.30
N ARG A 375 3.49 -7.92 22.30
CA ARG A 375 3.14 -7.06 23.45
C ARG A 375 2.58 -7.86 24.62
N VAL A 376 1.73 -8.84 24.35
CA VAL A 376 1.11 -9.66 25.40
C VAL A 376 2.15 -10.60 26.02
N VAL A 377 3.00 -11.25 25.22
CA VAL A 377 4.09 -12.09 25.76
C VAL A 377 5.07 -11.28 26.60
N ALA A 378 5.43 -10.07 26.16
CA ALA A 378 6.30 -9.18 26.94
C ALA A 378 5.71 -8.78 28.31
N ALA A 379 4.39 -8.64 28.41
CA ALA A 379 3.72 -8.21 29.63
C ALA A 379 3.32 -9.35 30.57
N PHE A 380 2.97 -10.53 30.03
CA PHE A 380 2.46 -11.68 30.78
C PHE A 380 3.49 -12.82 30.93
N GLY A 381 4.66 -12.70 30.30
CA GLY A 381 5.72 -13.69 30.32
C GLY A 381 5.52 -14.83 29.31
N GLU A 382 6.50 -15.73 29.21
CA GLU A 382 6.40 -16.90 28.32
C GLU A 382 5.52 -18.01 28.90
N ASP A 383 5.14 -17.92 30.17
CA ASP A 383 4.27 -18.90 30.83
C ASP A 383 2.87 -18.98 30.20
N ILE A 384 2.45 -17.97 29.45
CA ILE A 384 1.18 -17.99 28.70
C ILE A 384 1.30 -18.65 27.32
N LEU A 385 2.45 -19.24 26.98
CA LEU A 385 2.69 -19.91 25.71
C LEU A 385 2.56 -21.43 25.84
N GLN A 386 2.07 -22.05 24.76
CA GLN A 386 2.13 -23.49 24.55
C GLN A 386 3.52 -23.89 24.05
N ALA A 387 3.82 -25.20 24.02
CA ALA A 387 5.11 -25.72 23.56
C ALA A 387 5.46 -25.36 22.10
N ASN A 388 4.46 -25.06 21.25
CA ASN A 388 4.64 -24.59 19.87
C ASN A 388 4.93 -23.07 19.77
N GLY A 389 4.87 -22.35 20.90
CA GLY A 389 5.02 -20.89 20.99
C GLY A 389 3.78 -20.11 20.57
N GLU A 390 2.60 -20.72 20.47
CA GLU A 390 1.33 -20.00 20.37
C GLU A 390 0.81 -19.63 21.77
N VAL A 391 -0.04 -18.61 21.84
CA VAL A 391 -0.67 -18.20 23.12
C VAL A 391 -1.68 -19.25 23.58
N ASP A 392 -1.49 -19.75 24.80
CA ASP A 392 -2.45 -20.58 25.52
C ASP A 392 -3.62 -19.70 26.00
N ARG A 393 -4.66 -19.60 25.18
CA ARG A 393 -5.83 -18.77 25.45
C ARG A 393 -6.60 -19.21 26.70
N PRO A 394 -6.86 -20.51 26.95
CA PRO A 394 -7.43 -20.95 28.23
C PRO A 394 -6.63 -20.45 29.44
N LYS A 395 -5.29 -20.61 29.41
CA LYS A 395 -4.42 -20.19 30.52
C LYS A 395 -4.39 -18.68 30.70
N LEU A 396 -4.23 -17.93 29.60
CA LEU A 396 -4.30 -16.46 29.62
C LEU A 396 -5.67 -15.98 30.13
N GLY A 397 -6.75 -16.65 29.71
CA GLY A 397 -8.11 -16.44 30.18
C GLY A 397 -8.22 -16.57 31.69
N GLN A 398 -7.75 -17.68 32.26
CA GLN A 398 -7.77 -17.92 33.70
C GLN A 398 -7.03 -16.84 34.49
N ILE A 399 -5.89 -16.35 33.97
CA ILE A 399 -5.11 -15.27 34.58
C ILE A 399 -5.91 -13.96 34.59
N VAL A 400 -6.54 -13.58 33.48
CA VAL A 400 -7.30 -12.32 33.40
C VAL A 400 -8.69 -12.39 34.02
N PHE A 401 -9.27 -13.58 34.17
CA PHE A 401 -10.52 -13.77 34.90
C PHE A 401 -10.30 -13.63 36.41
N SER A 402 -9.19 -14.16 36.93
CA SER A 402 -8.85 -14.09 38.36
C SER A 402 -8.42 -12.70 38.82
N ASP A 403 -7.94 -11.83 37.92
CA ASP A 403 -7.39 -10.52 38.25
C ASP A 403 -7.95 -9.40 37.34
N PRO A 404 -8.83 -8.52 37.86
CA PRO A 404 -9.38 -7.40 37.10
C PRO A 404 -8.33 -6.42 36.56
N GLY A 405 -7.21 -6.21 37.27
CA GLY A 405 -6.12 -5.34 36.83
C GLY A 405 -5.38 -5.92 35.62
N LYS A 406 -5.12 -7.22 35.62
CA LYS A 406 -4.56 -7.94 34.47
C LYS A 406 -5.51 -7.94 33.27
N ARG A 407 -6.82 -8.02 33.50
CA ARG A 407 -7.83 -7.90 32.44
C ARG A 407 -7.79 -6.53 31.76
N GLN A 408 -7.72 -5.45 32.55
CA GLN A 408 -7.58 -4.10 32.02
C GLN A 408 -6.27 -3.92 31.25
N LEU A 409 -5.17 -4.47 31.77
CA LEU A 409 -3.87 -4.45 31.09
C LEU A 409 -3.94 -5.16 29.73
N LEU A 410 -4.49 -6.38 29.68
CA LEU A 410 -4.65 -7.12 28.44
C LEU A 410 -5.48 -6.34 27.41
N ASN A 411 -6.63 -5.81 27.84
CA ASN A 411 -7.50 -5.01 26.98
C ASN A 411 -6.77 -3.76 26.44
N ARG A 412 -6.02 -3.05 27.29
CA ARG A 412 -5.24 -1.87 26.89
C ARG A 412 -4.15 -2.21 25.88
N LEU A 413 -3.46 -3.34 26.07
CA LEU A 413 -2.41 -3.80 25.16
C LEU A 413 -2.98 -4.20 23.80
N LEU A 414 -4.13 -4.86 23.77
CA LEU A 414 -4.75 -5.38 22.55
C LEU A 414 -5.61 -4.36 21.80
N ALA A 415 -6.22 -3.39 22.49
CA ALA A 415 -7.10 -2.38 21.91
C ALA A 415 -6.58 -1.72 20.62
N PRO A 416 -5.32 -1.22 20.53
CA PRO A 416 -4.83 -0.60 19.31
C PRO A 416 -4.71 -1.60 18.14
N PHE A 417 -4.33 -2.84 18.42
CA PHE A 417 -4.18 -3.88 17.40
C PHE A 417 -5.53 -4.43 16.94
N ILE A 418 -6.50 -4.59 17.84
CA ILE A 418 -7.87 -4.97 17.50
C ILE A 418 -8.52 -3.88 16.63
N SER A 419 -8.37 -2.62 17.04
CA SER A 419 -8.91 -1.48 16.28
C SER A 419 -8.27 -1.39 14.89
N SER A 420 -6.94 -1.53 14.78
CA SER A 420 -6.23 -1.56 13.51
C SER A 420 -6.61 -2.78 12.65
N GLY A 421 -6.82 -3.95 13.26
CA GLY A 421 -7.27 -5.16 12.58
C GLY A 421 -8.67 -4.99 11.99
N ILE A 422 -9.63 -4.49 12.79
CA ILE A 422 -10.99 -4.19 12.33
C ILE A 422 -10.96 -3.16 11.20
N LEU A 423 -10.17 -2.09 11.34
CA LEU A 423 -10.01 -1.07 10.30
C LEU A 423 -9.47 -1.67 8.99
N ARG A 424 -8.48 -2.57 9.08
CA ARG A 424 -7.91 -3.24 7.92
C ARG A 424 -8.95 -4.10 7.19
N GLU A 425 -9.77 -4.84 7.93
CA GLU A 425 -10.85 -5.66 7.33
C GLU A 425 -11.95 -4.79 6.71
N ILE A 426 -12.34 -3.70 7.39
CA ILE A 426 -13.26 -2.69 6.84
C ILE A 426 -12.71 -2.12 5.53
N LEU A 427 -11.45 -1.69 5.53
CA LEU A 427 -10.80 -1.12 4.35
C LEU A 427 -10.74 -2.15 3.22
N LYS A 428 -10.34 -3.39 3.51
CA LYS A 428 -10.28 -4.48 2.52
C LYS A 428 -11.63 -4.73 1.86
N LEU A 429 -12.70 -4.78 2.63
CA LEU A 429 -14.06 -4.99 2.11
C LEU A 429 -14.58 -3.76 1.37
N TRP A 430 -14.22 -2.57 1.83
CA TRP A 430 -14.53 -1.34 1.14
C TRP A 430 -13.82 -1.21 -0.21
N LEU A 431 -12.56 -1.61 -0.30
CA LEU A 431 -11.80 -1.70 -1.56
C LEU A 431 -12.45 -2.68 -2.55
N LYS A 432 -13.15 -3.71 -2.06
CA LYS A 432 -13.97 -4.62 -2.87
C LYS A 432 -15.30 -4.02 -3.33
N GLY A 433 -15.59 -2.76 -2.98
CA GLY A 433 -16.83 -2.07 -3.35
C GLY A 433 -18.03 -2.39 -2.46
N CYS A 434 -17.82 -2.99 -1.28
CA CYS A 434 -18.91 -3.28 -0.35
C CYS A 434 -19.50 -1.98 0.22
N LYS A 435 -20.77 -1.71 -0.09
CA LYS A 435 -21.50 -0.51 0.37
C LYS A 435 -21.99 -0.61 1.81
N VAL A 436 -22.22 -1.82 2.29
CA VAL A 436 -22.66 -2.12 3.66
C VAL A 436 -21.71 -3.14 4.25
N ILE A 437 -21.20 -2.86 5.45
CA ILE A 437 -20.40 -3.81 6.23
C ILE A 437 -21.02 -3.91 7.62
N VAL A 438 -21.20 -5.13 8.09
CA VAL A 438 -21.68 -5.39 9.44
C VAL A 438 -20.48 -5.64 10.35
N LEU A 439 -20.35 -4.88 11.43
CA LEU A 439 -19.38 -5.10 12.48
C LEU A 439 -20.03 -5.90 13.60
N ASP A 440 -19.67 -7.17 13.72
CA ASP A 440 -20.19 -8.04 14.76
C ASP A 440 -19.36 -7.90 16.05
N ILE A 441 -19.89 -7.15 17.02
CA ILE A 441 -19.19 -6.72 18.24
C ILE A 441 -20.07 -6.99 19.47
N PRO A 442 -19.80 -8.07 20.25
CA PRO A 442 -20.59 -8.40 21.45
C PRO A 442 -20.61 -7.27 22.50
N LEU A 443 -19.48 -6.56 22.65
CA LEU A 443 -19.26 -5.50 23.63
C LEU A 443 -19.29 -4.10 23.01
N LEU A 444 -20.13 -3.89 21.98
CA LEU A 444 -20.16 -2.67 21.16
C LEU A 444 -20.21 -1.38 21.99
N PHE A 445 -21.18 -1.30 22.91
CA PHE A 445 -21.38 -0.12 23.77
C PHE A 445 -20.34 -0.02 24.87
N GLU A 446 -19.94 -1.16 25.45
CA GLU A 446 -18.93 -1.23 26.50
C GLU A 446 -17.56 -0.76 25.99
N ALA A 447 -17.26 -1.04 24.72
CA ALA A 447 -16.05 -0.61 24.02
C ALA A 447 -16.17 0.79 23.40
N LYS A 448 -17.31 1.48 23.55
CA LYS A 448 -17.62 2.79 22.94
C LYS A 448 -17.51 2.82 21.40
N MET A 449 -17.67 1.65 20.77
CA MET A 449 -17.62 1.48 19.31
C MET A 449 -18.97 1.77 18.64
N ASP A 450 -20.02 2.01 19.43
CA ASP A 450 -21.31 2.55 19.01
C ASP A 450 -21.16 3.90 18.29
N THR A 451 -20.14 4.68 18.64
CA THR A 451 -19.83 5.95 17.96
C THR A 451 -19.43 5.77 16.49
N TRP A 452 -19.00 4.58 16.07
CA TRP A 452 -18.47 4.30 14.72
C TRP A 452 -19.45 3.53 13.83
N THR A 453 -20.57 3.09 14.39
CA THR A 453 -21.50 2.20 13.72
C THR A 453 -22.88 2.82 13.68
N LYS A 454 -23.48 2.86 12.49
CA LYS A 454 -24.85 3.29 12.30
C LYS A 454 -25.47 2.66 11.04
N PRO A 455 -26.68 2.08 11.13
CA PRO A 455 -27.46 1.84 12.34
C PRO A 455 -26.84 0.77 13.27
N ILE A 456 -27.18 0.82 14.55
CA ILE A 456 -26.88 -0.21 15.55
C ILE A 456 -28.06 -1.17 15.65
N ILE A 457 -27.80 -2.43 15.34
CA ILE A 457 -28.73 -3.56 15.45
C ILE A 457 -28.42 -4.33 16.74
N VAL A 458 -29.41 -4.42 17.63
CA VAL A 458 -29.34 -5.28 18.82
C VAL A 458 -30.18 -6.53 18.59
N VAL A 459 -29.56 -7.69 18.70
CA VAL A 459 -30.29 -8.96 18.83
C VAL A 459 -30.68 -9.14 20.29
N TRP A 460 -31.98 -9.02 20.53
CA TRP A 460 -32.60 -9.04 21.85
C TRP A 460 -33.36 -10.36 22.06
N VAL A 461 -33.43 -10.77 23.32
CA VAL A 461 -34.20 -11.92 23.80
C VAL A 461 -34.61 -11.59 25.24
N ASP A 462 -35.76 -12.08 25.69
CA ASP A 462 -36.16 -11.95 27.09
C ASP A 462 -35.20 -12.73 28.02
N THR A 463 -35.09 -12.26 29.27
CA THR A 463 -34.12 -12.81 30.24
C THR A 463 -34.32 -14.30 30.52
N GLU A 464 -35.56 -14.76 30.56
CA GLU A 464 -35.87 -16.16 30.84
C GLU A 464 -35.36 -17.05 29.71
N THR A 465 -35.70 -16.72 28.46
CA THR A 465 -35.21 -17.42 27.28
C THR A 465 -33.68 -17.33 27.16
N GLN A 466 -33.07 -16.20 27.54
CA GLN A 466 -31.62 -16.03 27.55
C GLN A 466 -30.93 -17.02 28.50
N LEU A 467 -31.44 -17.13 29.73
CA LEU A 467 -30.91 -18.05 30.75
C LEU A 467 -31.11 -19.49 30.32
N GLN A 468 -32.31 -19.85 29.86
CA GLN A 468 -32.61 -21.21 29.39
C GLN A 468 -31.68 -21.64 28.25
N ARG A 469 -31.47 -20.77 27.25
CA ARG A 469 -30.54 -21.04 26.13
C ARG A 469 -29.09 -21.18 26.61
N LEU A 470 -28.66 -20.35 27.56
CA LEU A 470 -27.31 -20.41 28.11
C LEU A 470 -27.09 -21.70 28.93
N MET A 471 -28.03 -22.07 29.78
CA MET A 471 -27.99 -23.30 30.56
C MET A 471 -27.98 -24.53 29.66
N ALA A 472 -28.84 -24.56 28.63
CA ALA A 472 -28.90 -25.67 27.68
C ALA A 472 -27.62 -25.80 26.83
N ARG A 473 -27.01 -24.68 26.42
CA ARG A 473 -25.80 -24.67 25.58
C ARG A 473 -24.54 -25.05 26.37
N ASP A 474 -24.39 -24.51 27.57
CA ASP A 474 -23.15 -24.62 28.35
C ASP A 474 -23.24 -25.68 29.47
N GLY A 475 -24.43 -26.25 29.73
CA GLY A 475 -24.64 -27.26 30.77
C GLY A 475 -24.46 -26.72 32.20
N ILE A 476 -24.69 -25.41 32.41
CA ILE A 476 -24.47 -24.73 33.70
C ILE A 476 -25.77 -24.54 34.48
N ASN A 477 -25.66 -24.35 35.80
CA ASN A 477 -26.79 -24.03 36.66
C ASN A 477 -27.26 -22.58 36.44
N GLU A 478 -28.45 -22.26 36.96
CA GLU A 478 -29.08 -20.94 36.77
C GLU A 478 -28.28 -19.80 37.41
N GLU A 479 -27.66 -20.03 38.57
CA GLU A 479 -26.87 -19.03 39.28
C GLU A 479 -25.63 -18.62 38.47
N ASP A 480 -24.91 -19.59 37.91
CA ASP A 480 -23.78 -19.38 37.01
C ASP A 480 -24.19 -18.68 35.71
N ALA A 481 -25.35 -19.04 35.16
CA ALA A 481 -25.91 -18.39 33.98
C ALA A 481 -26.25 -16.92 34.25
N ARG A 482 -26.84 -16.61 35.41
CA ARG A 482 -27.11 -15.23 35.86
C ARG A 482 -25.82 -14.45 36.06
N ASN A 483 -24.82 -15.02 36.71
CA ASN A 483 -23.53 -14.38 36.94
C ASN A 483 -22.82 -14.01 35.62
N ARG A 484 -22.84 -14.91 34.62
CA ARG A 484 -22.27 -14.64 33.30
C ARG A 484 -23.03 -13.56 32.53
N THR A 485 -24.36 -13.56 32.65
CA THR A 485 -25.21 -12.55 31.99
C THR A 485 -25.00 -11.16 32.61
N ASN A 486 -24.92 -11.08 33.94
CA ASN A 486 -24.69 -9.84 34.68
C ASN A 486 -23.28 -9.25 34.48
N ALA A 487 -22.32 -10.03 33.98
CA ALA A 487 -20.99 -9.54 33.65
C ALA A 487 -20.96 -8.65 32.38
N GLN A 488 -22.05 -8.62 31.60
CA GLN A 488 -22.21 -7.78 30.42
C GLN A 488 -23.21 -6.64 30.70
N MET A 489 -23.22 -5.61 29.85
CA MET A 489 -24.29 -4.60 29.92
C MET A 489 -25.65 -5.29 29.70
N ALA A 490 -26.62 -4.97 30.57
CA ALA A 490 -27.98 -5.52 30.50
C ALA A 490 -28.58 -5.38 29.08
N LEU A 491 -29.19 -6.45 28.60
CA LEU A 491 -29.66 -6.52 27.21
C LEU A 491 -30.74 -5.49 26.90
N ASP A 492 -31.60 -5.17 27.88
CA ASP A 492 -32.60 -4.10 27.77
C ASP A 492 -31.97 -2.70 27.68
N LEU A 493 -30.81 -2.50 28.32
CA LEU A 493 -30.08 -1.23 28.19
C LEU A 493 -29.40 -1.12 26.82
N LYS A 494 -28.97 -2.24 26.22
CA LYS A 494 -28.52 -2.26 24.81
C LYS A 494 -29.69 -1.95 23.88
N ARG A 495 -30.85 -2.58 24.11
CA ARG A 495 -32.09 -2.37 23.35
C ARG A 495 -32.52 -0.91 23.32
N SER A 496 -32.47 -0.20 24.44
CA SER A 496 -32.85 1.22 24.50
C SER A 496 -31.90 2.18 23.77
N LYS A 497 -30.68 1.72 23.44
CA LYS A 497 -29.66 2.46 22.69
C LYS A 497 -29.56 2.05 21.23
N ALA A 498 -30.32 1.05 20.79
CA ALA A 498 -30.27 0.52 19.43
C ALA A 498 -31.05 1.41 18.47
N ASP A 499 -30.58 1.52 17.23
CA ASP A 499 -31.40 2.09 16.14
C ASP A 499 -32.43 1.04 15.66
N ILE A 500 -32.07 -0.25 15.70
CA ILE A 500 -32.89 -1.38 15.25
C ILE A 500 -32.80 -2.52 16.28
N VAL A 501 -33.93 -3.14 16.60
CA VAL A 501 -34.00 -4.29 17.51
C VAL A 501 -34.54 -5.50 16.75
N ILE A 502 -33.82 -6.61 16.83
CA ILE A 502 -34.29 -7.93 16.39
C ILE A 502 -34.74 -8.69 17.63
N ASP A 503 -36.03 -8.99 17.72
CA ASP A 503 -36.56 -9.85 18.77
C ASP A 503 -36.40 -11.32 18.35
N ASN A 504 -35.48 -12.02 19.03
CA ASN A 504 -35.16 -13.42 18.80
C ASN A 504 -35.67 -14.33 19.94
N SER A 505 -36.75 -13.94 20.63
CA SER A 505 -37.47 -14.82 21.56
C SER A 505 -38.38 -15.84 20.86
N GLY A 506 -38.76 -15.59 19.59
CA GLY A 506 -39.60 -16.48 18.79
C GLY A 506 -38.88 -17.63 18.08
N THR A 507 -39.48 -18.10 16.98
CA THR A 507 -38.95 -19.17 16.12
C THR A 507 -37.90 -18.66 15.12
N LEU A 508 -37.22 -19.58 14.43
CA LEU A 508 -36.26 -19.22 13.38
C LEU A 508 -36.95 -18.56 12.18
N GLU A 509 -38.18 -18.95 11.90
CA GLU A 509 -39.03 -18.35 10.87
C GLU A 509 -39.36 -16.88 11.21
N ASP A 510 -39.74 -16.60 12.46
CA ASP A 510 -39.99 -15.24 12.93
C ASP A 510 -38.74 -14.35 12.80
N LEU A 511 -37.57 -14.92 13.15
CA LEU A 511 -36.28 -14.25 12.98
C LEU A 511 -36.01 -13.92 11.51
N LYS A 512 -36.26 -14.87 10.59
CA LYS A 512 -36.05 -14.65 9.15
C LYS A 512 -36.98 -13.56 8.61
N GLU A 513 -38.24 -13.52 9.04
CA GLU A 513 -39.18 -12.49 8.60
C GLU A 513 -38.75 -11.09 9.09
N GLN A 514 -38.36 -10.97 10.36
CA GLN A 514 -37.81 -9.72 10.90
C GLN A 514 -36.52 -9.32 10.17
N PHE A 515 -35.64 -10.29 9.91
CA PHE A 515 -34.38 -10.05 9.19
C PHE A 515 -34.62 -9.52 7.78
N GLN A 516 -35.60 -10.02 7.04
CA GLN A 516 -35.93 -9.51 5.70
C GLN A 516 -36.32 -8.02 5.74
N LYS A 517 -37.12 -7.61 6.73
CA LYS A 517 -37.49 -6.19 6.91
C LYS A 517 -36.25 -5.32 7.17
N ILE A 518 -35.32 -5.83 7.98
CA ILE A 518 -34.07 -5.13 8.30
C ILE A 518 -33.14 -5.09 7.12
N LEU A 519 -33.03 -6.17 6.35
CA LEU A 519 -32.21 -6.24 5.15
C LEU A 519 -32.59 -5.13 4.17
N VAL A 520 -33.90 -4.93 3.95
CA VAL A 520 -34.40 -3.80 3.14
C VAL A 520 -34.02 -2.45 3.74
N GLN A 521 -34.10 -2.30 5.07
CA GLN A 521 -33.73 -1.04 5.74
C GLN A 521 -32.23 -0.71 5.69
N VAL A 522 -31.34 -1.70 5.77
CA VAL A 522 -29.88 -1.48 5.75
C VAL A 522 -29.31 -1.42 4.34
N THR A 523 -30.03 -1.96 3.34
CA THR A 523 -29.63 -1.90 1.93
C THR A 523 -30.26 -0.74 1.16
N ARG A 524 -31.22 -0.01 1.76
CA ARG A 524 -31.81 1.18 1.11
C ARG A 524 -30.81 2.33 1.02
N PRO A 525 -30.94 3.22 0.02
CA PRO A 525 -30.18 4.47 -0.02
C PRO A 525 -30.44 5.33 1.22
N LEU A 526 -29.38 5.83 1.86
CA LEU A 526 -29.45 6.66 3.08
C LEU A 526 -30.24 7.97 2.87
N THR A 527 -31.02 8.36 3.87
CA THR A 527 -31.63 9.70 3.92
C THR A 527 -30.62 10.77 4.38
N TRP A 528 -30.88 12.06 4.10
CA TRP A 528 -29.94 13.17 4.39
C TRP A 528 -29.57 13.32 5.88
N THR A 529 -30.42 12.90 6.81
CA THR A 529 -30.18 12.94 8.27
C THR A 529 -29.36 11.73 8.74
N GLU A 530 -29.68 10.53 8.25
CA GLU A 530 -28.90 9.30 8.49
C GLU A 530 -27.50 9.41 7.88
N PHE A 531 -27.40 10.08 6.73
CA PHE A 531 -26.16 10.46 6.05
C PHE A 531 -25.25 11.34 6.92
N TRP A 532 -25.80 12.33 7.65
CA TRP A 532 -25.01 13.21 8.53
C TRP A 532 -24.49 12.48 9.78
N LEU A 533 -25.30 11.59 10.37
CA LEU A 533 -24.92 10.79 11.55
C LEU A 533 -23.88 9.70 11.21
N SER A 534 -24.01 9.05 10.04
CA SER A 534 -23.02 8.10 9.52
C SER A 534 -21.65 8.75 9.28
N ARG A 535 -21.64 10.02 8.82
CA ARG A 535 -20.41 10.82 8.61
C ARG A 535 -19.69 11.19 9.89
N GLN A 536 -20.39 11.50 10.98
CA GLN A 536 -19.73 11.68 12.29
C GLN A 536 -19.07 10.38 12.76
N GLY A 537 -19.71 9.22 12.56
CA GLY A 537 -19.16 7.95 13.02
C GLY A 537 -17.97 7.43 12.22
N ALA A 538 -18.04 7.44 10.89
CA ALA A 538 -16.93 6.97 10.04
C ALA A 538 -15.72 7.92 10.07
N PHE A 539 -15.95 9.24 10.04
CA PHE A 539 -14.88 10.25 10.13
C PHE A 539 -14.29 10.29 11.54
N SER A 540 -15.11 10.21 12.61
CA SER A 540 -14.60 10.12 13.98
C SER A 540 -13.87 8.80 14.24
N ALA A 541 -14.25 7.68 13.60
CA ALA A 541 -13.53 6.41 13.71
C ALA A 541 -12.14 6.51 13.08
N LEU A 542 -12.05 6.98 11.82
CA LEU A 542 -10.78 7.18 11.13
C LEU A 542 -9.87 8.16 11.88
N VAL A 543 -10.39 9.31 12.31
CA VAL A 543 -9.61 10.34 13.01
C VAL A 543 -9.26 9.93 14.45
N SER A 544 -10.17 9.33 15.21
CA SER A 544 -9.91 8.95 16.62
C SER A 544 -9.00 7.73 16.74
N ILE A 545 -9.00 6.81 15.76
CA ILE A 545 -8.08 5.66 15.73
C ILE A 545 -6.69 6.12 15.30
N ILE A 546 -6.57 7.03 14.32
CA ILE A 546 -5.30 7.68 13.95
C ILE A 546 -4.72 8.42 15.17
N ILE A 547 -5.53 9.24 15.84
CA ILE A 547 -5.12 9.94 17.08
C ILE A 547 -4.76 8.94 18.18
N GLY A 548 -5.52 7.85 18.36
CA GLY A 548 -5.22 6.80 19.34
C GLY A 548 -3.91 6.05 19.07
N VAL A 549 -3.57 5.81 17.80
CA VAL A 549 -2.28 5.21 17.38
C VAL A 549 -1.13 6.20 17.56
N VAL A 550 -1.34 7.50 17.25
CA VAL A 550 -0.34 8.56 17.41
C VAL A 550 -0.07 8.87 18.89
N VAL A 551 -1.11 8.99 19.71
CA VAL A 551 -1.00 9.20 21.16
C VAL A 551 -0.43 7.96 21.84
N GLY A 552 -0.82 6.75 21.40
CA GLY A 552 -0.24 5.48 21.87
C GLY A 552 1.26 5.36 21.56
N LYS A 553 1.70 5.81 20.37
CA LYS A 553 3.12 5.90 20.01
C LYS A 553 3.87 6.93 20.86
N ASN A 554 3.29 8.10 21.13
CA ASN A 554 3.92 9.16 21.91
C ASN A 554 4.01 8.86 23.42
N VAL A 555 3.11 8.06 23.98
CA VAL A 555 3.18 7.61 25.38
C VAL A 555 4.19 6.46 25.55
N VAL A 556 4.36 5.60 24.54
CA VAL A 556 5.37 4.52 24.55
C VAL A 556 6.79 5.05 24.34
N GLY A 557 6.97 6.25 23.78
CA GLY A 557 8.29 6.89 23.69
C GLY A 557 8.77 7.59 24.97
N LYS A 558 7.95 7.62 26.03
CA LYS A 558 8.25 8.29 27.31
C LYS A 558 8.07 7.40 28.57
N LEU A 559 7.89 6.10 28.38
CA LEU A 559 8.00 5.05 29.40
C LEU A 559 9.08 4.06 28.94
#